data_AF-R0L3S5-F1
#
_entry.id   AF-R0L3S5-F1
#
_cell.length_a   1.000
_cell.length_b   1.000
_cell.length_c   1.000
_cell.angle_alpha   90.00
_cell.angle_beta   90.00
_cell.angle_gamma   90.00
#
_symmetry.space_group_name_H-M   'P 1'
#
loop_
_entity.id
_entity.type
_entity.pdbx_description
1 polymer ?
#
loop_
_entity_poly.entity_id
_entity_poly.type
_entity_poly.pdbx_seq_one_letter_code
_entity_poly.pdbx_strand_id
1 'polypeptide(L)'
;KKSLESINSRLQLVMKSGKYVLGYKQTLKMIRQGKAKLVILANNCPALRKSEIEYYAMLAKTGVHHYSGNNIELGTACGKYYRVCTLAIIDPGTCLLLYNDPD
;
A
#
# COMPACT_ATOMS: atom_id res chain seq x y z
N LYS A 1 11.51 14.42 -0.23
CA LYS A 1 12.08 13.93 -1.51
C LYS A 1 12.90 12.64 -1.32
N LYS A 2 13.92 12.60 -0.45
CA LYS A 2 14.67 11.36 -0.12
C LYS A 2 13.80 10.18 0.37
N SER A 3 12.75 10.45 1.15
CA SER A 3 11.84 9.40 1.67
C SER A 3 10.99 8.75 0.57
N LEU A 4 10.51 9.53 -0.40
CA LEU A 4 9.71 9.05 -1.54
C LEU A 4 10.51 8.11 -2.44
N GLU A 5 11.76 8.46 -2.75
CA GLU A 5 12.65 7.59 -3.53
C GLU A 5 12.90 6.27 -2.80
N SER A 6 13.08 6.30 -1.48
CA SER A 6 13.24 5.08 -0.67
C SER A 6 12.01 4.17 -0.74
N ILE A 7 10.80 4.72 -0.62
CA ILE A 7 9.56 3.94 -0.71
C ILE A 7 9.36 3.34 -2.09
N ASN A 8 9.65 4.09 -3.16
CA ASN A 8 9.50 3.59 -4.52
C ASN A 8 10.42 2.41 -4.82
N SER A 9 11.68 2.48 -4.37
CA SER A 9 12.61 1.35 -4.47
C SER A 9 12.14 0.12 -3.68
N ARG A 10 11.60 0.32 -2.47
CA ARG A 10 11.02 -0.77 -1.65
C ARG A 10 9.80 -1.40 -2.31
N LEU A 11 8.90 -0.58 -2.86
CA LEU A 11 7.72 -1.01 -3.61
C LEU A 11 8.12 -1.88 -4.81
N GLN A 12 9.09 -1.43 -5.61
CA GLN A 12 9.58 -2.20 -6.76
C GLN A 12 10.07 -3.60 -6.38
N LEU A 13 10.69 -3.74 -5.20
CA LEU A 13 11.16 -5.04 -4.71
C LEU A 13 9.99 -5.96 -4.33
N VAL A 14 8.97 -5.43 -3.63
CA VAL A 14 7.74 -6.18 -3.33
C VAL A 14 6.99 -6.56 -4.60
N MET A 15 6.96 -5.70 -5.61
CA MET A 15 6.28 -6.02 -6.86
C MET A 15 6.92 -7.18 -7.62
N LYS A 16 8.22 -7.43 -7.39
CA LYS A 16 8.98 -8.52 -8.01
C LYS A 16 8.86 -9.85 -7.25
N SER A 17 8.97 -9.84 -5.92
CA SER A 17 9.08 -11.07 -5.12
C SER A 17 7.95 -11.29 -4.12
N GLY A 18 7.14 -10.27 -3.85
CA GLY A 18 6.08 -10.29 -2.85
C GLY A 18 4.70 -10.68 -3.41
N LYS A 19 3.75 -10.87 -2.49
CA LYS A 19 2.32 -11.03 -2.78
C LYS A 19 1.60 -9.76 -2.40
N TYR A 20 0.86 -9.20 -3.34
CA TYR A 20 0.16 -7.94 -3.18
C TYR A 20 -1.17 -7.96 -3.93
N VAL A 21 -2.07 -7.03 -3.57
CA VAL A 21 -3.30 -6.75 -4.31
C VAL A 21 -3.46 -5.26 -4.54
N LEU A 22 -3.97 -4.90 -5.71
CA LEU A 22 -4.16 -3.51 -6.12
C LEU A 22 -5.64 -3.17 -6.17
N GLY A 23 -5.98 -1.95 -5.76
CA GLY A 23 -7.33 -1.42 -5.83
C GLY A 23 -8.19 -1.69 -4.61
N TYR A 24 -9.19 -0.84 -4.43
CA TYR A 24 -9.93 -0.69 -3.19
C TYR A 24 -10.71 -1.95 -2.78
N LYS A 25 -11.48 -2.56 -3.69
CA LYS A 25 -12.29 -3.76 -3.38
C LYS A 25 -11.43 -4.94 -2.92
N GLN A 26 -10.29 -5.16 -3.57
CA GLN A 26 -9.38 -6.25 -3.23
C GLN A 26 -8.63 -5.95 -1.92
N THR A 27 -8.18 -4.70 -1.74
CA THR A 27 -7.53 -4.24 -0.49
C THR A 27 -8.47 -4.48 0.70
N LEU A 28 -9.73 -4.02 0.61
CA LEU A 28 -10.74 -4.21 1.64
C LEU A 28 -11.03 -5.70 1.92
N LYS A 29 -11.05 -6.54 0.88
CA LYS A 29 -11.19 -8.00 1.05
C LYS A 29 -10.01 -8.59 1.83
N MET A 30 -8.77 -8.19 1.55
CA MET A 30 -7.59 -8.72 2.24
C MET A 30 -7.48 -8.24 3.69
N ILE A 31 -7.87 -6.99 3.96
CA ILE A 31 -7.96 -6.47 5.34
C ILE A 31 -8.99 -7.28 6.14
N ARG A 32 -10.21 -7.45 5.61
CA ARG A 32 -11.27 -8.25 6.28
C ARG A 32 -10.90 -9.72 6.50
N GLN A 33 -10.03 -10.27 5.66
CA GLN A 33 -9.51 -11.63 5.82
C GLN A 33 -8.32 -11.72 6.80
N GLY A 34 -7.83 -10.60 7.34
CA GLY A 34 -6.64 -10.57 8.19
C GLY A 34 -5.35 -10.95 7.47
N LYS A 35 -5.33 -10.90 6.13
CA LYS A 35 -4.17 -11.28 5.30
C LYS A 35 -3.29 -10.09 4.92
N ALA A 36 -3.82 -8.87 5.00
CA ALA A 36 -3.05 -7.67 4.71
C ALA A 36 -2.08 -7.38 5.88
N LYS A 37 -0.80 -7.22 5.56
CA LYS A 37 0.24 -6.82 6.52
C LYS A 37 0.48 -5.32 6.53
N LEU A 38 0.44 -4.70 5.36
CA LEU A 38 0.59 -3.25 5.17
C LEU A 38 -0.34 -2.77 4.06
N VAL A 39 -0.97 -1.62 4.25
CA VAL A 39 -1.80 -0.95 3.26
C VAL A 39 -1.19 0.39 2.90
N ILE A 40 -1.12 0.69 1.60
CA ILE A 40 -0.55 1.95 1.08
C ILE A 40 -1.66 2.72 0.37
N LEU A 41 -1.81 3.99 0.75
CA LEU A 41 -2.84 4.89 0.23
C LEU A 41 -2.19 6.07 -0.50
N ALA A 42 -2.60 6.31 -1.74
CA ALA A 42 -2.18 7.50 -2.48
C ALA A 42 -2.76 8.77 -1.86
N ASN A 43 -2.04 9.88 -1.96
CA ASN A 43 -2.43 11.16 -1.37
C ASN A 43 -3.79 11.67 -1.91
N ASN A 44 -4.06 11.49 -3.20
CA ASN A 44 -5.32 11.91 -3.83
C ASN A 44 -6.43 10.84 -3.77
N CYS A 45 -6.35 9.86 -2.87
CA CYS A 45 -7.43 8.89 -2.67
C CYS A 45 -8.66 9.61 -2.07
N PRO A 46 -9.88 9.41 -2.62
CA PRO A 46 -11.08 10.09 -2.12
C PRO A 46 -11.30 9.85 -0.63
N ALA A 47 -11.64 10.92 0.11
CA ALA A 47 -11.71 10.93 1.57
C ALA A 47 -12.54 9.77 2.14
N LEU A 48 -13.72 9.52 1.58
CA LEU A 48 -14.59 8.42 2.03
C LEU A 48 -13.91 7.05 1.95
N ARG A 49 -13.20 6.75 0.85
CA ARG A 49 -12.49 5.48 0.68
C ARG A 49 -11.25 5.39 1.56
N LYS A 50 -10.58 6.52 1.77
CA LYS A 50 -9.42 6.63 2.66
C LYS A 50 -9.83 6.28 4.09
N SER A 51 -10.85 6.97 4.62
CA SER A 51 -11.37 6.74 5.98
C SER A 51 -11.91 5.32 6.17
N GLU A 52 -12.58 4.76 5.17
CA GLU A 52 -13.07 3.39 5.26
C GLU A 52 -11.93 2.36 5.34
N ILE A 53 -10.90 2.50 4.50
CA ILE A 53 -9.73 1.61 4.56
C ILE A 53 -8.99 1.76 5.88
N GLU A 54 -8.77 2.98 6.35
CA GLU A 54 -8.14 3.25 7.66
C GLU A 54 -8.93 2.61 8.81
N TYR A 55 -10.26 2.74 8.80
CA TYR A 55 -11.13 2.14 9.79
C TYR A 55 -10.99 0.61 9.83
N TYR A 56 -11.09 -0.06 8.67
CA TYR A 56 -10.93 -1.51 8.61
C TYR A 56 -9.50 -1.96 8.95
N ALA A 57 -8.49 -1.20 8.55
CA ALA A 57 -7.10 -1.51 8.88
C ALA A 57 -6.85 -1.40 10.39
N MET A 58 -7.42 -0.39 11.06
CA MET A 58 -7.37 -0.25 12.52
C MET A 58 -7.98 -1.45 13.22
N LEU A 59 -9.17 -1.89 12.80
CA LEU A 59 -9.84 -3.07 13.36
C LEU A 59 -9.03 -4.36 13.14
N ALA A 60 -8.40 -4.50 11.98
CA ALA A 60 -7.57 -5.65 11.63
C ALA A 60 -6.13 -5.57 12.17
N LYS A 61 -5.76 -4.48 12.87
CA LYS A 61 -4.39 -4.17 13.32
C LYS A 61 -3.37 -4.21 12.17
N THR A 62 -3.79 -3.80 10.98
CA THR A 62 -2.95 -3.72 9.78
C THR A 62 -2.31 -2.33 9.70
N GLY A 63 -1.00 -2.28 9.41
CA GLY A 63 -0.32 -0.99 9.21
C GLY A 63 -0.87 -0.24 8.00
N VAL A 64 -0.95 1.10 8.09
CA VAL A 64 -1.34 1.97 6.99
C VAL A 64 -0.23 2.99 6.75
N HIS A 65 0.18 3.13 5.49
CA HIS A 65 1.18 4.11 5.08
C HIS A 65 0.60 5.07 4.04
N HIS A 66 0.71 6.37 4.32
CA HIS A 66 0.29 7.42 3.41
C HIS A 66 1.39 7.74 2.42
N TYR A 67 1.21 7.27 1.19
CA TYR A 67 2.11 7.62 0.10
C TYR A 67 1.90 9.09 -0.26
N SER A 68 2.96 9.90 -0.19
CA SER A 68 2.84 11.34 -0.44
C SER A 68 2.59 11.69 -1.91
N GLY A 69 2.83 10.77 -2.84
CA GLY A 69 2.52 10.93 -4.25
C GLY A 69 1.07 10.64 -4.61
N ASN A 70 0.70 10.96 -5.85
CA ASN A 70 -0.66 10.73 -6.37
C ASN A 70 -0.86 9.28 -6.86
N ASN A 71 -2.09 8.93 -7.26
CA ASN A 71 -2.45 7.60 -7.75
C ASN A 71 -1.79 7.19 -9.08
N ILE A 72 -1.29 8.14 -9.88
CA ILE A 72 -0.52 7.85 -11.09
C ILE A 72 0.90 7.45 -10.67
N GLU A 73 1.53 8.26 -9.84
CA GLU A 73 2.88 8.01 -9.29
C GLU A 73 2.94 6.70 -8.51
N LEU A 74 1.92 6.39 -7.70
CA LEU A 74 1.84 5.11 -7.01
C LEU A 74 1.71 3.93 -7.99
N GLY A 75 0.90 4.08 -9.05
CA GLY A 75 0.80 3.09 -10.11
C GLY A 75 2.14 2.83 -10.80
N THR A 76 2.85 3.91 -11.17
CA THR A 76 4.19 3.85 -11.76
C THR A 76 5.21 3.23 -10.79
N ALA A 77 5.18 3.60 -9.51
CA ALA A 77 6.02 3.01 -8.47
C ALA A 77 5.75 1.50 -8.28
N CYS A 78 4.54 1.04 -8.59
CA CYS A 78 4.19 -0.38 -8.61
C CYS A 78 4.50 -1.08 -9.96
N GLY A 79 5.07 -0.37 -10.95
CA GLY A 79 5.32 -0.89 -12.29
C GLY A 79 4.05 -1.12 -13.12
N LYS A 80 2.97 -0.38 -12.85
CA LYS A 80 1.69 -0.48 -13.56
C LYS A 80 1.46 0.75 -14.45
N TYR A 81 0.87 0.52 -15.62
CA TYR A 81 0.49 1.57 -16.57
C TYR A 81 -0.90 2.17 -16.29
N TYR A 82 -1.52 1.82 -15.16
CA TYR A 82 -2.82 2.33 -14.74
C TYR A 82 -2.73 2.92 -13.33
N ARG A 83 -3.65 3.85 -13.03
CA ARG A 83 -3.75 4.53 -11.73
C ARG A 83 -4.10 3.55 -10.61
N VAL A 84 -3.42 3.69 -9.47
CA VAL A 84 -3.63 2.90 -8.26
C VAL A 84 -3.85 3.85 -7.09
N CYS A 85 -5.04 3.84 -6.47
CA CYS A 85 -5.29 4.64 -5.27
C CYS A 85 -4.93 3.90 -3.97
N THR A 86 -5.04 2.57 -3.97
CA THR A 86 -4.87 1.73 -2.77
C THR A 86 -4.15 0.43 -3.14
N LEU A 87 -3.25 -0.02 -2.28
CA LEU A 87 -2.50 -1.27 -2.42
C LEU A 87 -2.47 -1.97 -1.05
N ALA A 88 -2.67 -3.28 -1.00
CA ALA A 88 -2.38 -4.08 0.19
C ALA A 88 -1.25 -5.07 -0.11
N ILE A 89 -0.26 -5.09 0.78
CA ILE A 89 0.84 -6.04 0.79
C ILE A 89 0.44 -7.20 1.70
N ILE A 90 0.38 -8.40 1.13
CA ILE A 90 0.05 -9.65 1.84
C ILE A 90 1.34 -10.31 2.31
N ASP A 91 2.34 -10.31 1.43
CA ASP A 91 3.66 -10.85 1.70
C ASP A 91 4.72 -9.91 1.11
N PRO A 92 5.60 -9.31 1.94
CA PRO A 92 6.66 -8.43 1.43
C PRO A 92 7.75 -9.19 0.66
N GLY A 93 7.74 -10.53 0.66
CA GLY A 93 8.74 -11.34 -0.04
C GLY A 93 10.13 -11.11 0.56
N THR A 94 11.13 -10.87 -0.31
CA THR A 94 12.51 -10.57 0.12
C THR A 94 12.69 -9.17 0.70
N CYS A 95 11.64 -8.33 0.71
CA CYS A 95 11.70 -7.00 1.31
C CYS A 95 11.55 -7.06 2.83
N LEU A 96 12.67 -7.26 3.54
CA LEU A 96 12.69 -7.34 5.01
C LEU A 96 12.28 -6.01 5.71
N LEU A 97 12.26 -4.87 5.00
CA LEU A 97 12.21 -3.52 5.57
C LEU A 97 10.85 -2.81 5.55
N LEU A 98 9.76 -3.42 5.07
CA LEU A 98 8.45 -2.75 5.09
C LEU A 98 7.72 -2.80 6.44
N TYR A 99 8.35 -3.37 7.47
CA TYR A 99 7.75 -3.55 8.80
C TYR A 99 8.27 -2.54 9.85
N ASN A 100 9.38 -1.84 9.60
CA ASN A 100 10.19 -1.22 10.67
C ASN A 100 10.28 0.31 10.65
N ASP A 101 9.51 1.03 9.84
CA ASP A 101 9.44 2.49 9.94
C ASP A 101 8.14 2.88 10.66
N PRO A 102 8.15 3.12 12.00
CA PRO A 102 7.20 4.05 12.58
C PRO A 102 7.57 5.44 12.05
N ASP A 103 6.57 6.28 11.80
CA ASP A 103 6.71 7.60 11.18
C ASP A 103 7.94 8.43 11.61
#